data_AF-A0A0S3RD87-F1
#
_entry.id   AF-A0A0S3RD87-F1
#
_cell.length_a   1.000
_cell.length_b   1.000
_cell.length_c   1.000
_cell.angle_alpha   90.00
_cell.angle_beta   90.00
_cell.angle_gamma   90.00
#
_symmetry.space_group_name_H-M   'P 1'
#
loop_
_entity.id
_entity.type
_entity.pdbx_description
1 polymer ?
#
loop_
_entity_poly.entity_id
_entity_poly.type
_entity_poly.pdbx_seq_one_letter_code
_entity_poly.pdbx_strand_id
1 'polypeptide(L)' 'MKGCGETTTNLMLIEKIMRSLPQKCDHIVVAIEESRDLEKLKVEELQSSLEAHEMRMSERNPIKLNEQALKVQ' A
#
# COMPACT_ATOMS: atom_id res chain seq x y z
N MET A 1 22.68 -13.05 24.73
CA MET A 1 21.95 -12.57 23.54
C MET A 1 20.81 -11.71 24.04
N LYS A 2 20.89 -10.38 23.86
CA LYS A 2 19.83 -9.46 24.29
C LYS A 2 18.66 -9.65 23.33
N GLY A 3 17.58 -10.27 23.80
CA GLY A 3 16.33 -10.30 23.05
C GLY A 3 15.90 -8.87 22.82
N CYS A 4 15.96 -8.40 21.58
CA CYS A 4 15.43 -7.11 21.18
C CYS A 4 13.91 -7.22 21.21
N GLY A 5 13.35 -7.08 22.40
CA GLY A 5 11.94 -6.81 22.61
C GLY A 5 11.66 -5.36 22.25
N GLU A 6 11.86 -5.00 20.99
CA GLU A 6 11.32 -3.75 20.46
C GLU A 6 9.80 -3.91 20.49
N THR A 7 9.16 -3.21 21.42
CA THR A 7 7.72 -3.06 21.50
C THR A 7 7.31 -2.26 20.25
N THR A 8 7.23 -2.95 19.12
CA THR A 8 6.86 -2.35 17.84
C THR A 8 5.41 -1.93 17.96
N THR A 9 5.18 -0.62 18.07
CA THR A 9 3.82 -0.07 18.07
C THR A 9 3.25 -0.14 16.65
N ASN A 10 1.92 -0.14 16.55
CA ASN A 10 1.25 -0.13 15.25
C ASN A 10 1.71 1.06 14.39
N LEU A 11 1.93 2.22 15.00
CA LEU A 11 2.48 3.40 14.33
C LEU A 11 3.85 3.11 13.69
N MET A 12 4.79 2.55 14.45
CA MET A 12 6.12 2.22 13.93
C MET A 12 6.06 1.22 12.77
N LEU A 13 5.14 0.26 12.83
CA LEU A 13 4.94 -0.70 11.75
C LEU A 13 4.36 -0.02 10.50
N ILE A 14 3.37 0.85 10.67
CA ILE A 14 2.74 1.63 9.60
C ILE A 14 3.78 2.52 8.90
N GLU A 15 4.57 3.29 9.65
CA GLU A 15 5.63 4.13 9.09
C GLU A 15 6.69 3.30 8.35
N LYS A 16 7.05 2.13 8.90
CA LYS A 16 7.99 1.22 8.27
C LYS A 16 7.46 0.65 6.95
N ILE A 17 6.18 0.29 6.90
CA ILE A 17 5.52 -0.17 5.67
C ILE A 17 5.54 0.97 4.64
N MET A 18 5.07 2.16 5.01
CA MET A 18 5.01 3.32 4.11
C MET A 18 6.39 3.69 3.55
N ARG A 19 7.43 3.68 4.39
CA ARG A 19 8.82 3.91 3.95
C ARG A 19 9.37 2.81 3.03
N SER A 20 8.86 1.58 3.14
CA SER A 20 9.29 0.44 2.31
C SER A 20 8.57 0.37 0.97
N LEU A 21 7.52 1.17 0.76
CA LEU A 21 6.76 1.17 -0.49
C LEU A 21 7.60 1.77 -1.63
N PRO A 22 7.43 1.27 -2.87
CA PRO A 22 8.12 1.82 -4.03
C PRO A 22 7.59 3.22 -4.37
N GLN A 23 8.44 4.06 -4.97
CA GLN A 23 8.11 5.46 -5.32
C GLN A 23 6.82 5.64 -6.15
N LYS A 24 6.42 4.62 -6.93
CA LYS A 24 5.14 4.62 -7.65
C LYS A 24 3.91 4.72 -6.74
N CYS A 25 4.08 4.44 -5.45
CA CYS A 25 3.04 4.48 -4.42
C CYS A 25 3.10 5.77 -3.57
N ASP A 26 3.99 6.74 -3.84
CA ASP A 26 4.07 7.99 -3.08
C ASP A 26 2.72 8.72 -3.00
N HIS A 27 1.94 8.67 -4.08
CA HIS A 27 0.63 9.32 -4.15
C HIS A 27 -0.37 8.74 -3.15
N ILE A 28 -0.36 7.42 -2.93
CA ILE A 28 -1.26 6.78 -1.97
C ILE A 28 -0.76 6.96 -0.53
N VAL A 29 0.56 7.01 -0.34
CA VAL A 29 1.19 7.34 0.96
C VAL A 29 0.73 8.71 1.43
N VAL A 30 0.92 9.75 0.61
CA VAL A 30 0.47 11.12 0.92
C VAL A 30 -1.03 11.17 1.22
N ALA A 31 -1.86 10.52 0.40
CA ALA A 31 -3.31 10.50 0.62
C ALA A 31 -3.70 9.82 1.95
N ILE A 32 -2.98 8.78 2.38
CA ILE A 32 -3.20 8.12 3.67
C ILE A 32 -2.79 9.04 4.81
N GLU A 33 -1.62 9.70 4.72
CA GLU A 33 -1.13 10.65 5.73
C GLU A 33 -2.07 11.85 5.90
N GLU A 34 -2.64 12.36 4.81
CA GLU A 34 -3.57 13.50 4.86
C GLU A 34 -4.99 13.12 5.30
N SER A 35 -5.45 11.91 4.97
CA SER A 35 -6.85 11.51 5.20
C SER A 35 -7.06 10.77 6.52
N ARG A 36 -6.02 10.19 7.13
CA ARG A 36 -6.14 9.30 8.29
C ARG A 36 -5.12 9.62 9.38
N ASP A 37 -5.56 9.43 10.61
CA ASP A 37 -4.75 9.57 11.81
C ASP A 37 -3.93 8.28 12.02
N LEU A 38 -2.62 8.33 11.73
CA LEU A 38 -1.74 7.15 11.72
C LEU A 38 -1.64 6.47 13.10
N GLU A 39 -1.83 7.21 14.19
CA GLU A 39 -1.80 6.66 15.56
C GLU A 39 -3.01 5.78 15.86
N LYS A 40 -4.14 6.04 15.20
CA LYS A 40 -5.40 5.28 15.34
C LYS A 40 -5.61 4.26 14.23
N LEU A 41 -4.80 4.33 13.17
CA LEU A 41 -4.89 3.43 12.04
C LEU A 41 -4.43 2.02 12.44
N LYS A 42 -5.21 1.02 12.06
CA LYS A 42 -4.84 -0.39 12.22
C LYS A 42 -4.02 -0.85 11.02
N VAL A 43 -3.09 -1.76 11.27
CA VAL A 43 -2.22 -2.34 10.23
C VAL A 43 -3.04 -3.06 9.15
N GLU A 44 -4.10 -3.76 9.55
CA GLU A 44 -5.02 -4.46 8.63
C GLU A 44 -5.73 -3.50 7.67
N GLU A 45 -6.13 -2.31 8.15
CA GLU A 45 -6.77 -1.27 7.35
C GLU A 45 -5.81 -0.66 6.32
N LEU A 46 -4.55 -0.44 6.74
CA LEU A 46 -3.48 0.00 5.84
C LEU A 46 -3.24 -1.05 4.75
N GLN A 47 -3.10 -2.31 5.15
CA GLN A 47 -2.83 -3.41 4.22
C GLN A 47 -3.96 -3.58 3.20
N SER A 48 -5.22 -3.54 3.64
CA SER A 48 -6.38 -3.60 2.75
C SER A 48 -6.42 -2.43 1.76
N SER A 49 -6.06 -1.22 2.21
CA SER A 49 -6.01 -0.03 1.36
C SER A 49 -4.93 -0.13 0.28
N LEU A 50 -3.74 -0.64 0.65
CA LEU A 50 -2.62 -0.84 -0.27
C LEU A 50 -2.94 -1.92 -1.31
N GLU A 51 -3.48 -3.06 -0.89
CA GLU A 51 -3.86 -4.15 -1.80
C GLU A 51 -4.93 -3.70 -2.81
N ALA A 52 -5.95 -2.99 -2.34
CA ALA A 52 -6.98 -2.43 -3.22
C ALA A 52 -6.41 -1.38 -4.20
N HIS A 53 -5.34 -0.67 -3.84
CA HIS A 53 -4.65 0.25 -4.74
C HIS A 53 -3.84 -0.51 -5.81
N GLU A 54 -3.11 -1.55 -5.42
CA GLU A 54 -2.34 -2.39 -6.33
C GLU A 54 -3.23 -3.13 -7.33
N MET A 55 -4.37 -3.68 -6.89
CA MET A 55 -5.36 -4.31 -7.76
C MET A 55 -5.85 -3.33 -8.83
N ARG A 56 -6.26 -2.12 -8.44
CA ARG A 56 -6.72 -1.09 -9.37
C ARG A 56 -5.64 -0.61 -10.33
N MET A 57 -4.39 -0.52 -9.87
CA MET A 57 -3.24 -0.22 -10.74
C MET A 57 -3.00 -1.35 -11.76
N SER A 58 -3.15 -2.61 -11.35
CA SER A 58 -3.00 -3.77 -12.22
C SER A 58 -4.10 -3.87 -13.27
N GLU A 59 -5.35 -3.57 -12.91
CA GLU A 59 -6.50 -3.54 -13.82
C GLU A 59 -6.41 -2.40 -14.84
N ARG A 60 -5.87 -1.24 -14.42
CA ARG A 60 -5.66 -0.08 -15.30
C ARG A 60 -4.35 -0.13 -16.07
N ASN A 61 -3.55 -1.19 -15.94
CA ASN A 61 -2.31 -1.30 -16.68
C ASN A 61 -2.61 -1.42 -18.19
N PRO A 62 -2.21 -0.43 -19.01
CA PRO A 62 -2.61 -0.34 -20.42
C PRO A 62 -2.13 -1.53 -21.26
N ILE A 63 -1.08 -2.24 -20.81
CA ILE A 63 -0.57 -3.44 -21.46
C ILE A 63 -1.61 -4.58 -21.43
N LYS A 64 -2.34 -4.75 -20.30
CA LYS A 64 -3.39 -5.78 -20.20
C LYS A 64 -4.68 -5.41 -20.94
N LEU A 65 -4.97 -4.11 -21.06
CA LEU A 65 -6.14 -3.62 -21.81
C LEU A 65 -6.01 -3.93 -23.31
N ASN A 66 -4.79 -3.81 -23.86
CA ASN A 66 -4.56 -4.12 -25.28
C ASN A 66 -4.63 -5.62 -25.58
N GLU A 67 -4.22 -6.49 -24.64
CA GLU A 67 -4.32 -7.95 -24.81
C GLU A 67 -5.77 -8.47 -24.77
N GLN A 68 -6.68 -7.81 -24.05
CA GLN A 68 -8.11 -8.13 -24.10
C GLN A 68 -8.79 -7.60 -25.37
N ALA A 69 -8.39 -6.44 -25.87
CA ALA A 69 -8.91 -5.89 -27.12
C ALA A 69 -8.52 -6.76 -28.35
N LEU A 70 -7.35 -7.39 -28.33
CA LEU A 70 -6.87 -8.26 -29.42
C LEU A 70 -7.49 -9.67 -29.43
N LYS A 71 -8.22 -10.08 -28.38
CA LYS A 71 -8.90 -11.38 -28.30
C LYS A 71 -10.34 -11.37 -28.85
N VAL A 72 -10.80 -10.23 -29.37
CA VAL A 72 -12.07 -10.11 -30.11
C VAL A 72 -11.74 -9.93 -31.60
N GLN A 73 -11.29 -11.01 -32.26
CA GLN A 73 -11.25 -11.13 -33.72
C GLN A 73 -11.33 -12.60 -34.10
#